data_AF-A0A1Y0EP69-F1
#
_entry.id   AF-A0A1Y0EP69-F1
#
_cell.length_a   1.000
_cell.length_b   1.000
_cell.length_c   1.000
_cell.angle_alpha   90.00
_cell.angle_beta   90.00
_cell.angle_gamma   90.00
#
_symmetry.space_group_name_H-M   'P 1'
#
loop_
_entity.id
_entity.type
_entity.pdbx_description
1 polymer ?
#
loop_
_entity_poly.entity_id
_entity_poly.type
_entity_poly.pdbx_seq_one_letter_code
_entity_poly.pdbx_strand_id
1 'polypeptide(L)'
;MSTNPLESGRFAQQPHFQVLRPEWPAPSNVQAAFTERGTLDEKGGDDGAAVAAGLSHFNLGAHVGDDPGRVARHRAAVDARWGVQAVYLNQVHGRVVQPLADGDAQGATADASWTTAPGVACAIMVADCLPVLMTNRQGDWVGAAHAGWRGLAGEGARAQPQPDADGHRAGFSNAELPPGSPAGDGLAALPGGVLEALVQAYLQVPAAQPGQVRATADLVAWLGPCIGPTAFEVGPEVRAAFLAQAGAWRTQTGAQFTPQPGGKFLANLPGLARLWLAATGVTAVHGNDGTAAWCTVGQPERFFSYRRDQQALGASGRMCAYIWLQAR
;
A
#
# COMPACT_ATOMS: atom_id res chain seq x y z
N MET A 1 -26.46 -31.64 -45.56
CA MET A 1 -25.32 -30.71 -45.42
C MET A 1 -25.89 -29.31 -45.27
N SER A 2 -25.95 -28.81 -44.03
CA SER A 2 -26.33 -27.42 -43.76
C SER A 2 -25.54 -26.98 -42.53
N THR A 3 -24.42 -26.30 -42.78
CA THR A 3 -23.56 -25.72 -41.74
C THR A 3 -24.10 -24.34 -41.39
N ASN A 4 -24.49 -24.16 -40.14
CA ASN A 4 -24.95 -22.90 -39.57
C ASN A 4 -23.73 -22.03 -39.22
N PRO A 5 -23.54 -20.81 -39.76
CA PRO A 5 -22.36 -20.00 -39.48
C PRO A 5 -22.69 -18.80 -38.58
N LEU A 6 -22.88 -19.01 -37.27
CA LEU A 6 -22.96 -17.92 -36.29
C LEU A 6 -22.50 -18.38 -34.88
N GLU A 7 -21.25 -18.81 -34.74
CA GLU A 7 -20.55 -18.86 -33.45
C GLU A 7 -19.15 -18.26 -33.62
N SER A 8 -19.09 -16.96 -33.84
CA SER A 8 -17.88 -16.17 -33.55
C SER A 8 -18.20 -15.21 -32.41
N GLY A 9 -18.40 -15.78 -31.22
CA GLY A 9 -18.34 -15.02 -29.99
C GLY A 9 -16.98 -14.33 -29.93
N ARG A 10 -16.98 -12.99 -30.03
CA ARG A 10 -15.81 -12.18 -29.70
C ARG A 10 -15.49 -12.46 -28.24
N PHE A 11 -14.53 -13.33 -27.95
CA PHE A 11 -13.88 -13.33 -26.65
C PHE A 11 -13.33 -11.91 -26.47
N ALA A 12 -13.95 -11.11 -25.59
CA ALA A 12 -13.37 -9.84 -25.20
C ALA A 12 -11.95 -10.17 -24.68
N GLN A 13 -10.92 -9.66 -25.35
CA GLN A 13 -9.54 -9.88 -24.91
C GLN A 13 -9.43 -9.40 -23.47
N GLN A 14 -8.88 -10.24 -22.58
CA GLN A 14 -8.67 -9.85 -21.19
C GLN A 14 -7.73 -8.63 -21.15
N PRO A 15 -7.99 -7.64 -20.29
CA PRO A 15 -7.12 -6.48 -20.16
C PRO A 15 -5.70 -6.89 -19.79
N HIS A 16 -4.71 -6.33 -20.49
CA HIS A 16 -3.31 -6.71 -20.38
C HIS A 16 -2.48 -5.49 -19.95
N PHE A 17 -2.29 -5.34 -18.64
CA PHE A 17 -1.38 -4.35 -18.05
C PHE A 17 -0.20 -5.03 -17.34
N GLN A 18 0.94 -4.35 -17.29
CA GLN A 18 2.15 -4.88 -16.65
C GLN A 18 2.00 -4.90 -15.12
N VAL A 19 2.44 -6.00 -14.51
CA VAL A 19 2.41 -6.18 -13.05
C VAL A 19 3.70 -6.80 -12.56
N LEU A 20 4.20 -6.29 -11.45
CA LEU A 20 5.19 -6.96 -10.62
C LEU A 20 4.46 -7.82 -9.59
N ARG A 21 4.87 -9.09 -9.46
CA ARG A 21 4.34 -10.02 -8.45
C ARG A 21 5.29 -10.06 -7.24
N PRO A 22 4.78 -9.91 -6.01
CA PRO A 22 5.60 -10.05 -4.82
C PRO A 22 6.30 -11.41 -4.72
N GLU A 23 7.62 -11.41 -4.59
CA GLU A 23 8.43 -12.58 -4.26
C GLU A 23 8.54 -12.70 -2.73
N TRP A 24 7.67 -13.53 -2.14
CA TRP A 24 7.52 -13.70 -0.70
C TRP A 24 6.82 -15.03 -0.37
N PRO A 25 6.95 -15.57 0.85
CA PRO A 25 6.35 -16.85 1.23
C PRO A 25 4.89 -16.70 1.68
N ALA A 26 4.07 -15.97 0.91
CA ALA A 26 2.65 -15.85 1.21
C ALA A 26 1.90 -17.17 0.92
N PRO A 27 0.84 -17.49 1.67
CA PRO A 27 -0.01 -18.64 1.39
C PRO A 27 -0.60 -18.60 -0.02
N SER A 28 -0.84 -19.76 -0.63
CA SER A 28 -1.30 -19.87 -2.03
C SER A 28 -2.65 -19.21 -2.30
N ASN A 29 -3.49 -19.07 -1.28
CA ASN A 29 -4.79 -18.39 -1.38
C ASN A 29 -4.68 -16.87 -1.20
N VAL A 30 -3.49 -16.35 -0.92
CA VAL A 30 -3.22 -14.91 -0.85
C VAL A 30 -2.61 -14.48 -2.18
N GLN A 31 -3.29 -13.55 -2.84
CA GLN A 31 -2.84 -13.00 -4.11
C GLN A 31 -2.41 -11.56 -3.92
N ALA A 32 -1.36 -11.15 -4.62
CA ALA A 32 -0.87 -9.79 -4.59
C ALA A 32 -0.26 -9.38 -5.93
N ALA A 33 -0.30 -8.08 -6.22
CA ALA A 33 0.26 -7.48 -7.43
C ALA A 33 0.60 -6.01 -7.22
N PHE A 34 1.59 -5.52 -7.97
CA PHE A 34 1.87 -4.10 -8.10
C PHE A 34 1.81 -3.73 -9.58
N THR A 35 0.99 -2.76 -9.95
CA THR A 35 0.88 -2.33 -11.36
C THR A 35 2.09 -1.51 -11.75
N GLU A 36 2.69 -1.78 -12.91
CA GLU A 36 3.67 -0.87 -13.50
C GLU A 36 2.96 0.21 -14.32
N ARG A 37 3.70 1.23 -14.77
CA ARG A 37 3.11 2.35 -15.48
C ARG A 37 2.60 1.98 -16.87
N GLY A 38 2.97 0.83 -17.47
CA GLY A 38 2.80 0.44 -18.89
C GLY A 38 1.40 0.60 -19.52
N THR A 39 1.11 -0.01 -20.66
CA THR A 39 -0.16 0.25 -21.38
C THR A 39 -1.28 -0.72 -20.98
N LEU A 40 -2.55 -0.35 -21.21
CA LEU A 40 -3.72 -1.18 -20.93
C LEU A 40 -3.85 -2.39 -21.89
N ASP A 41 -3.27 -2.29 -23.09
CA ASP A 41 -3.25 -3.36 -24.08
C ASP A 41 -1.85 -3.56 -24.70
N GLU A 42 -1.69 -4.67 -25.41
CA GLU A 42 -0.47 -5.04 -26.16
C GLU A 42 -0.25 -4.17 -27.40
N LYS A 43 -1.29 -3.48 -27.89
CA LYS A 43 -1.20 -2.58 -29.05
C LYS A 43 -0.47 -1.29 -28.71
N GLY A 44 -0.44 -0.95 -27.41
CA GLY A 44 0.23 0.23 -26.88
C GLY A 44 -0.59 1.51 -27.10
N GLY A 45 -0.43 2.47 -26.19
CA GLY A 45 -1.06 3.80 -26.27
C GLY A 45 -1.84 4.22 -25.03
N ASP A 46 -2.30 5.47 -25.03
CA ASP A 46 -3.02 6.12 -23.92
C ASP A 46 -4.55 6.04 -24.11
N ASP A 47 -5.05 4.88 -24.51
CA ASP A 47 -6.48 4.59 -24.70
C ASP A 47 -7.17 5.53 -25.72
N GLY A 48 -6.40 6.04 -26.68
CA GLY A 48 -6.88 6.88 -27.78
C GLY A 48 -7.17 8.34 -27.42
N ALA A 49 -6.79 8.82 -26.23
CA ALA A 49 -7.00 10.20 -25.79
C ALA A 49 -5.71 11.04 -25.82
N ALA A 50 -5.84 12.35 -26.03
CA ALA A 50 -4.75 13.29 -25.75
C ALA A 50 -4.58 13.41 -24.24
N VAL A 51 -3.50 12.85 -23.70
CA VAL A 51 -3.22 12.79 -22.25
C VAL A 51 -1.97 13.59 -21.95
N ALA A 52 -1.92 14.27 -20.80
CA ALA A 52 -0.70 14.96 -20.36
C ALA A 52 0.45 13.95 -20.22
N ALA A 53 1.67 14.32 -20.62
CA ALA A 53 2.81 13.39 -20.65
C ALA A 53 3.13 12.73 -19.29
N GLY A 54 2.85 13.41 -18.17
CA GLY A 54 3.00 12.84 -16.83
C GLY A 54 1.93 11.81 -16.45
N LEU A 55 0.80 11.78 -17.18
CA LEU A 55 -0.36 10.91 -16.95
C LEU A 55 -0.51 9.83 -18.04
N SER A 56 0.34 9.85 -19.07
CA SER A 56 0.37 8.82 -20.10
C SER A 56 0.58 7.44 -19.48
N HIS A 57 0.05 6.43 -20.15
CA HIS A 57 0.04 5.02 -19.76
C HIS A 57 -0.92 4.70 -18.59
N PHE A 58 -0.86 3.50 -18.01
CA PHE A 58 -1.87 2.92 -17.12
C PHE A 58 -1.93 3.63 -15.75
N ASN A 59 -2.66 4.75 -15.69
CA ASN A 59 -2.85 5.56 -14.50
C ASN A 59 -4.12 5.16 -13.71
N LEU A 60 -3.97 4.92 -12.41
CA LEU A 60 -5.08 4.58 -11.52
C LEU A 60 -5.52 5.74 -10.61
N GLY A 61 -4.82 6.88 -10.67
CA GLY A 61 -5.09 8.06 -9.84
C GLY A 61 -6.22 8.93 -10.39
N ALA A 62 -7.35 9.00 -9.70
CA ALA A 62 -8.46 9.89 -10.05
C ALA A 62 -8.28 11.34 -9.58
N HIS A 63 -7.31 11.60 -8.70
CA HIS A 63 -7.08 12.89 -8.04
C HIS A 63 -5.89 13.68 -8.64
N VAL A 64 -5.34 13.23 -9.77
CA VAL A 64 -4.12 13.81 -10.38
C VAL A 64 -4.39 14.61 -11.66
N GLY A 65 -5.66 14.88 -11.96
CA GLY A 65 -6.07 15.66 -13.13
C GLY A 65 -6.15 14.87 -14.44
N ASP A 66 -6.21 13.54 -14.40
CA ASP A 66 -6.48 12.70 -15.57
C ASP A 66 -7.99 12.65 -15.89
N ASP A 67 -8.33 12.22 -17.11
CA ASP A 67 -9.72 12.00 -17.52
C ASP A 67 -10.41 10.96 -16.60
N PRO A 68 -11.52 11.32 -15.93
CA PRO A 68 -12.21 10.39 -15.03
C PRO A 68 -12.69 9.12 -15.72
N GLY A 69 -13.11 9.22 -16.99
CA GLY A 69 -13.55 8.06 -17.78
C GLY A 69 -12.41 7.08 -18.05
N ARG A 70 -11.22 7.59 -18.33
CA ARG A 70 -9.99 6.81 -18.52
C ARG A 70 -9.57 6.08 -17.24
N VAL A 71 -9.49 6.80 -16.12
CA VAL A 71 -9.16 6.18 -14.83
C VAL A 71 -10.19 5.12 -14.44
N ALA A 72 -11.48 5.37 -14.70
CA ALA A 72 -12.54 4.39 -14.47
C ALA A 72 -12.35 3.13 -15.32
N ARG A 73 -11.99 3.26 -16.61
CA ARG A 73 -11.65 2.10 -17.47
C ARG A 73 -10.45 1.32 -16.95
N HIS A 74 -9.39 1.99 -16.50
CA HIS A 74 -8.22 1.33 -15.90
C HIS A 74 -8.58 0.55 -14.64
N ARG A 75 -9.36 1.15 -13.74
CA ARG A 75 -9.82 0.47 -12.51
C ARG A 75 -10.75 -0.70 -12.83
N ALA A 76 -11.66 -0.56 -13.79
CA ALA A 76 -12.52 -1.66 -14.24
C ALA A 76 -11.72 -2.81 -14.87
N ALA A 77 -10.64 -2.49 -15.59
CA ALA A 77 -9.72 -3.49 -16.13
C ALA A 77 -8.99 -4.28 -15.02
N VAL A 78 -8.67 -3.63 -13.91
CA VAL A 78 -8.12 -4.30 -12.71
C VAL A 78 -9.12 -5.31 -12.16
N ASP A 79 -10.35 -4.87 -11.88
CA ASP A 79 -11.39 -5.72 -11.29
C ASP A 79 -11.72 -6.91 -12.21
N ALA A 80 -11.83 -6.66 -13.52
CA ALA A 80 -12.09 -7.69 -14.51
C ALA A 80 -10.94 -8.72 -14.61
N ARG A 81 -9.68 -8.29 -14.49
CA ARG A 81 -8.52 -9.20 -14.57
C ARG A 81 -8.42 -10.10 -13.35
N TRP A 82 -8.72 -9.60 -12.16
CA TRP A 82 -8.51 -10.34 -10.91
C TRP A 82 -9.77 -10.98 -10.35
N GLY A 83 -10.95 -10.61 -10.85
CA GLY A 83 -12.24 -11.14 -10.39
C GLY A 83 -12.56 -10.72 -8.95
N VAL A 84 -12.00 -9.60 -8.49
CA VAL A 84 -12.21 -9.03 -7.15
C VAL A 84 -12.41 -7.53 -7.26
N GLN A 85 -13.19 -6.96 -6.35
CA GLN A 85 -13.39 -5.51 -6.27
C GLN A 85 -12.20 -4.85 -5.56
N ALA A 86 -11.44 -4.01 -6.28
CA ALA A 86 -10.42 -3.18 -5.64
C ALA A 86 -11.03 -2.00 -4.89
N VAL A 87 -10.67 -1.84 -3.61
CA VAL A 87 -11.13 -0.71 -2.78
C VAL A 87 -10.02 0.33 -2.65
N TYR A 88 -10.25 1.48 -3.26
CA TYR A 88 -9.33 2.62 -3.29
C TYR A 88 -9.68 3.63 -2.18
N LEU A 89 -8.72 3.91 -1.32
CA LEU A 89 -8.86 4.89 -0.24
C LEU A 89 -8.61 6.32 -0.70
N ASN A 90 -9.14 7.28 0.05
CA ASN A 90 -8.68 8.67 0.02
C ASN A 90 -7.44 8.82 0.92
N GLN A 91 -6.27 8.53 0.36
CA GLN A 91 -4.99 8.56 1.06
C GLN A 91 -4.55 10.00 1.39
N VAL A 92 -4.29 10.28 2.66
CA VAL A 92 -3.97 11.63 3.17
C VAL A 92 -2.60 11.69 3.85
N HIS A 93 -1.77 10.67 3.67
CA HIS A 93 -0.46 10.50 4.34
C HIS A 93 -0.61 10.44 5.87
N GLY A 94 -1.76 9.95 6.33
CA GLY A 94 -2.14 9.68 7.70
C GLY A 94 -1.68 8.31 8.19
N ARG A 95 -2.33 7.84 9.25
CA ARG A 95 -2.10 6.52 9.87
C ARG A 95 -3.40 5.77 10.19
N VAL A 96 -4.50 6.22 9.59
CA VAL A 96 -5.82 5.59 9.76
C VAL A 96 -5.84 4.28 8.99
N VAL A 97 -6.37 3.24 9.62
CA VAL A 97 -6.53 1.90 9.05
C VAL A 97 -8.02 1.62 8.88
N GLN A 98 -8.44 1.29 7.67
CA GLN A 98 -9.84 1.03 7.33
C GLN A 98 -10.10 -0.47 7.14
N PRO A 99 -10.95 -1.11 7.95
CA PRO A 99 -11.45 -2.45 7.62
C PRO A 99 -12.31 -2.40 6.36
N LEU A 100 -12.13 -3.36 5.46
CA LEU A 100 -12.95 -3.53 4.25
C LEU A 100 -13.96 -4.67 4.50
N ALA A 101 -15.19 -4.30 4.84
CA ALA A 101 -16.34 -5.18 4.79
C ALA A 101 -17.08 -4.97 3.46
N ASP A 102 -17.29 -6.04 2.70
CA ASP A 102 -18.11 -6.09 1.48
C ASP A 102 -17.98 -4.92 0.48
N GLY A 103 -16.80 -4.28 0.39
CA GLY A 103 -16.52 -3.21 -0.58
C GLY A 103 -17.08 -1.80 -0.22
N ASP A 104 -17.67 -1.62 0.96
CA ASP A 104 -18.34 -0.37 1.39
C ASP A 104 -17.38 0.78 1.80
N ALA A 105 -16.08 0.58 1.64
CA ALA A 105 -15.05 1.54 2.05
C ALA A 105 -14.43 2.33 0.89
N GLN A 106 -15.06 2.31 -0.30
CA GLN A 106 -14.56 3.04 -1.46
C GLN A 106 -14.48 4.55 -1.17
N GLY A 107 -13.28 5.12 -1.27
CA GLY A 107 -13.05 6.54 -0.98
C GLY A 107 -12.96 6.89 0.49
N ALA A 108 -12.99 5.91 1.41
CA ALA A 108 -12.78 6.16 2.84
C ALA A 108 -11.44 6.86 3.08
N THR A 109 -11.42 7.85 3.98
CA THR A 109 -10.18 8.60 4.30
C THR A 109 -9.30 7.77 5.21
N ALA A 110 -8.33 7.09 4.62
CA ALA A 110 -7.37 6.25 5.32
C ALA A 110 -6.11 6.03 4.47
N ASP A 111 -5.03 5.59 5.12
CA ASP A 111 -3.75 5.28 4.47
C ASP A 111 -3.37 3.81 4.63
N ALA A 112 -4.22 3.00 5.27
CA ALA A 112 -4.09 1.56 5.28
C ALA A 112 -5.47 0.92 5.29
N SER A 113 -5.54 -0.34 4.86
CA SER A 113 -6.75 -1.14 4.95
C SER A 113 -6.43 -2.60 5.20
N TRP A 114 -7.43 -3.35 5.67
CA TRP A 114 -7.34 -4.81 5.80
C TRP A 114 -8.69 -5.48 5.59
N THR A 115 -8.66 -6.79 5.31
CA THR A 115 -9.86 -7.62 5.25
C THR A 115 -9.54 -9.08 5.56
N THR A 116 -10.56 -9.80 6.03
CA THR A 116 -10.60 -11.27 6.12
C THR A 116 -11.56 -11.89 5.09
N ALA A 117 -12.28 -11.05 4.34
CA ALA A 117 -13.26 -11.49 3.35
C ALA A 117 -12.60 -11.73 1.97
N PRO A 118 -12.94 -12.80 1.26
CA PRO A 118 -12.61 -12.94 -0.16
C PRO A 118 -13.45 -11.96 -1.01
N GLY A 119 -13.05 -11.76 -2.27
CA GLY A 119 -13.82 -10.95 -3.23
C GLY A 119 -13.52 -9.45 -3.21
N VAL A 120 -12.78 -8.97 -2.21
CA VAL A 120 -12.31 -7.58 -2.10
C VAL A 120 -10.79 -7.51 -2.02
N ALA A 121 -10.20 -6.50 -2.66
CA ALA A 121 -8.76 -6.23 -2.63
C ALA A 121 -8.46 -4.90 -1.92
N CYS A 122 -7.48 -4.93 -1.01
CA CYS A 122 -6.88 -3.71 -0.49
C CYS A 122 -6.06 -3.06 -1.61
N ALA A 123 -6.27 -1.77 -1.91
CA ALA A 123 -5.58 -1.05 -2.97
C ALA A 123 -4.85 0.18 -2.42
N ILE A 124 -3.53 0.24 -2.60
CA ILE A 124 -2.67 1.35 -2.18
C ILE A 124 -2.03 2.02 -3.40
N MET A 125 -2.49 3.22 -3.72
CA MET A 125 -1.96 4.00 -4.84
C MET A 125 -0.68 4.72 -4.45
N VAL A 126 0.32 4.69 -5.32
CA VAL A 126 1.61 5.36 -5.09
C VAL A 126 2.19 5.96 -6.36
N ALA A 127 2.96 7.03 -6.16
CA ALA A 127 4.03 7.47 -7.04
C ALA A 127 5.10 8.04 -6.11
N ASP A 128 6.11 7.23 -5.79
CA ASP A 128 7.21 7.45 -4.82
C ASP A 128 6.98 6.98 -3.37
N CYS A 129 5.80 7.14 -2.79
CA CYS A 129 5.56 6.62 -1.43
C CYS A 129 5.67 5.09 -1.39
N LEU A 130 6.03 4.53 -0.23
CA LEU A 130 6.26 3.10 -0.08
C LEU A 130 4.93 2.35 0.14
N PRO A 131 4.50 1.46 -0.77
CA PRO A 131 3.41 0.54 -0.48
C PRO A 131 3.94 -0.66 0.32
N VAL A 132 3.21 -1.06 1.36
CA VAL A 132 3.51 -2.25 2.16
C VAL A 132 2.30 -3.17 2.13
N LEU A 133 2.51 -4.42 1.76
CA LEU A 133 1.48 -5.47 1.77
C LEU A 133 1.79 -6.44 2.92
N MET A 134 0.77 -6.94 3.60
CA MET A 134 0.91 -7.86 4.72
C MET A 134 -0.15 -8.97 4.65
N THR A 135 0.26 -10.18 5.02
CA THR A 135 -0.64 -11.31 5.29
C THR A 135 -0.12 -12.07 6.49
N ASN A 136 -0.92 -12.96 7.07
CA ASN A 136 -0.41 -13.97 7.98
C ASN A 136 -0.10 -15.30 7.27
N ARG A 137 0.65 -16.16 7.95
CA ARG A 137 1.01 -17.52 7.49
C ARG A 137 -0.20 -18.44 7.30
N GLN A 138 -1.32 -18.17 7.97
CA GLN A 138 -2.56 -18.93 7.83
C GLN A 138 -3.36 -18.52 6.58
N GLY A 139 -3.08 -17.34 6.02
CA GLY A 139 -3.74 -16.83 4.82
C GLY A 139 -5.22 -16.57 5.05
N ASP A 140 -5.58 -16.03 6.20
CA ASP A 140 -6.97 -15.68 6.57
C ASP A 140 -7.18 -14.17 6.79
N TRP A 141 -6.11 -13.39 6.61
CA TRP A 141 -6.11 -11.94 6.75
C TRP A 141 -5.12 -11.34 5.78
N VAL A 142 -5.51 -10.24 5.13
CA VAL A 142 -4.63 -9.44 4.28
C VAL A 142 -4.78 -7.96 4.63
N GLY A 143 -3.70 -7.20 4.51
CA GLY A 143 -3.70 -5.76 4.71
C GLY A 143 -2.67 -5.06 3.84
N ALA A 144 -2.90 -3.77 3.61
CA ALA A 144 -2.01 -2.92 2.82
C ALA A 144 -1.90 -1.53 3.46
N ALA A 145 -0.73 -0.91 3.34
CA ALA A 145 -0.46 0.43 3.86
C ALA A 145 0.29 1.31 2.86
N HIS A 146 -0.10 2.57 2.81
CA HIS A 146 0.58 3.68 2.18
C HIS A 146 1.56 4.33 3.16
N ALA A 147 2.82 3.93 3.09
CA ALA A 147 3.88 4.42 3.95
C ALA A 147 4.69 5.56 3.31
N GLY A 148 4.02 6.70 3.05
CA GLY A 148 4.73 7.96 2.83
C GLY A 148 5.47 8.40 4.11
N TRP A 149 6.45 9.29 4.01
CA TRP A 149 7.32 9.62 5.15
C TRP A 149 6.54 10.12 6.38
N ARG A 150 5.43 10.86 6.21
CA ARG A 150 4.60 11.35 7.32
C ARG A 150 3.89 10.21 8.04
N GLY A 151 3.20 9.35 7.30
CA GLY A 151 2.51 8.19 7.86
C GLY A 151 3.50 7.22 8.52
N LEU A 152 4.66 7.02 7.91
CA LEU A 152 5.72 6.17 8.45
C LEU A 152 6.40 6.77 9.70
N ALA A 153 6.57 8.09 9.77
CA ALA A 153 7.10 8.78 10.95
C ALA A 153 6.04 9.04 12.04
N GLY A 154 4.76 8.73 11.80
CA GLY A 154 3.67 9.00 12.76
C GLY A 154 3.22 10.47 12.84
N GLU A 155 3.61 11.30 11.88
CA GLU A 155 3.25 12.73 11.77
C GLU A 155 1.88 12.95 11.09
N GLY A 156 1.26 11.88 10.59
CA GLY A 156 -0.02 11.92 9.87
C GLY A 156 -1.26 11.97 10.77
N ALA A 157 -2.38 12.43 10.22
CA ALA A 157 -3.67 12.48 10.92
C ALA A 157 -4.02 11.12 11.57
N ARG A 158 -4.43 11.17 12.83
CA ARG A 158 -4.97 10.03 13.58
C ARG A 158 -6.43 9.80 13.17
N ALA A 159 -6.93 8.59 13.35
CA ALA A 159 -8.34 8.30 13.11
C ALA A 159 -9.18 9.27 13.97
N GLN A 160 -10.12 9.98 13.34
CA GLN A 160 -11.19 10.60 14.10
C GLN A 160 -12.17 9.49 14.47
N PRO A 161 -12.68 9.43 15.71
CA PRO A 161 -13.69 8.45 16.07
C PRO A 161 -14.92 8.65 15.17
N GLN A 162 -15.25 7.64 14.39
CA GLN A 162 -16.39 7.66 13.49
C GLN A 162 -17.65 7.35 14.32
N PRO A 163 -18.73 8.13 14.23
CA PRO A 163 -19.98 7.80 14.90
C PRO A 163 -20.56 6.52 14.30
N ASP A 164 -21.09 5.63 15.14
CA ASP A 164 -21.87 4.49 14.67
C ASP A 164 -23.26 4.94 14.17
N ALA A 165 -24.00 3.98 13.59
CA ALA A 165 -25.32 4.22 13.00
C ALA A 165 -26.37 4.75 14.01
N ASP A 166 -26.12 4.60 15.32
CA ASP A 166 -26.99 5.04 16.41
C ASP A 166 -26.49 6.34 17.07
N GLY A 167 -25.52 7.02 16.46
CA GLY A 167 -24.98 8.29 16.96
C GLY A 167 -24.10 8.15 18.21
N HIS A 168 -23.74 6.92 18.61
CA HIS A 168 -22.74 6.69 19.63
C HIS A 168 -21.34 6.83 19.01
N ARG A 169 -20.47 7.57 19.69
CA ARG A 169 -19.06 7.66 19.31
C ARG A 169 -18.40 6.36 19.75
N ALA A 170 -18.39 5.34 18.89
CA ALA A 170 -17.49 4.21 19.04
C ALA A 170 -16.06 4.74 18.86
N GLY A 171 -15.45 5.10 19.98
CA GLY A 171 -14.09 5.62 19.98
C GLY A 171 -13.13 4.51 19.57
N PHE A 172 -12.53 4.62 18.38
CA PHE A 172 -11.16 4.16 18.18
C PHE A 172 -10.22 5.09 18.97
N SER A 173 -10.38 5.18 20.29
CA SER A 173 -9.26 5.54 21.14
C SER A 173 -8.31 4.35 21.19
N ASN A 174 -7.05 4.59 21.51
CA ASN A 174 -6.15 3.56 22.04
C ASN A 174 -6.73 3.03 23.37
N ALA A 175 -7.89 2.36 23.33
CA ALA A 175 -8.49 1.76 24.52
C ALA A 175 -7.46 0.77 25.03
N GLU A 176 -7.05 0.98 26.28
CA GLU A 176 -6.14 0.10 27.01
C GLU A 176 -6.54 -1.34 26.74
N LEU A 177 -5.55 -2.15 26.37
CA LEU A 177 -5.71 -3.59 26.26
C LEU A 177 -6.41 -4.09 27.54
N PRO A 178 -7.38 -5.02 27.44
CA PRO A 178 -7.97 -5.62 28.64
C PRO A 178 -6.85 -6.14 29.53
N PRO A 179 -6.85 -5.85 30.85
CA PRO A 179 -5.83 -6.37 31.75
C PRO A 179 -5.81 -7.90 31.65
N GLY A 180 -4.67 -8.46 31.21
CA GLY A 180 -4.49 -9.90 30.99
C GLY A 180 -4.45 -10.37 29.52
N SER A 181 -4.51 -9.46 28.54
CA SER A 181 -4.19 -9.82 27.13
C SER A 181 -2.70 -10.20 27.01
N PRO A 182 -2.31 -11.28 26.29
CA PRO A 182 -0.92 -11.75 26.18
C PRO A 182 0.02 -10.79 25.43
N ALA A 183 -0.47 -9.64 24.99
CA ALA A 183 0.33 -8.50 24.58
C ALA A 183 0.84 -7.74 25.84
N GLY A 184 1.68 -8.39 26.63
CA GLY A 184 2.32 -7.78 27.79
C GLY A 184 3.21 -6.61 27.38
N ASP A 185 2.97 -5.44 27.97
CA ASP A 185 3.83 -4.27 28.23
C ASP A 185 4.74 -3.67 27.12
N GLY A 186 5.01 -4.37 26.02
CA GLY A 186 5.93 -3.97 24.95
C GLY A 186 5.27 -3.29 23.75
N LEU A 187 3.94 -3.36 23.63
CA LEU A 187 3.20 -2.76 22.51
C LEU A 187 2.81 -1.29 22.76
N ALA A 188 2.75 -0.87 24.02
CA ALA A 188 2.41 0.51 24.42
C ALA A 188 3.51 1.54 24.06
N ALA A 189 4.69 1.07 23.62
CA ALA A 189 5.85 1.89 23.27
C ALA A 189 6.23 1.79 21.77
N LEU A 190 5.34 1.32 20.91
CA LEU A 190 5.62 1.25 19.47
C LEU A 190 5.59 2.64 18.82
N PRO A 191 6.43 2.90 17.81
CA PRO A 191 6.36 4.13 17.02
C PRO A 191 4.94 4.34 16.47
N GLY A 192 4.41 5.55 16.53
CA GLY A 192 2.98 5.81 16.27
C GLY A 192 2.56 5.81 14.80
N GLY A 193 3.26 5.12 13.90
CA GLY A 193 3.10 5.18 12.45
C GLY A 193 1.99 4.28 11.87
N VAL A 194 1.83 4.35 10.54
CA VAL A 194 0.81 3.59 9.79
C VAL A 194 1.07 2.08 9.78
N LEU A 195 2.35 1.65 9.82
CA LEU A 195 2.68 0.23 9.83
C LEU A 195 2.34 -0.39 11.18
N GLU A 196 2.65 0.31 12.26
CA GLU A 196 2.30 -0.10 13.61
C GLU A 196 0.78 -0.11 13.78
N ALA A 197 0.07 0.88 13.26
CA ALA A 197 -1.40 0.89 13.26
C ALA A 197 -1.99 -0.32 12.53
N LEU A 198 -1.43 -0.72 11.37
CA LEU A 198 -1.88 -1.90 10.64
C LEU A 198 -1.58 -3.20 11.40
N VAL A 199 -0.41 -3.30 12.05
CA VAL A 199 -0.08 -4.44 12.92
C VAL A 199 -0.99 -4.52 14.14
N GLN A 200 -1.33 -3.38 14.76
CA GLN A 200 -2.32 -3.35 15.85
C GLN A 200 -3.68 -3.83 15.40
N ALA A 201 -4.13 -3.38 14.23
CA ALA A 201 -5.39 -3.83 13.65
C ALA A 201 -5.38 -5.35 13.45
N TYR A 202 -4.30 -5.92 12.91
CA TYR A 202 -4.15 -7.37 12.77
C TYR A 202 -4.30 -8.10 14.12
N LEU A 203 -3.63 -7.65 15.18
CA LEU A 203 -3.68 -8.33 16.49
C LEU A 203 -5.07 -8.30 17.14
N GLN A 204 -5.90 -7.32 16.79
CA GLN A 204 -7.27 -7.17 17.32
C GLN A 204 -8.31 -8.02 16.57
N VAL A 205 -7.99 -8.50 15.36
CA VAL A 205 -8.92 -9.33 14.58
C VAL A 205 -8.98 -10.74 15.18
N PRO A 206 -10.17 -11.31 15.44
CA PRO A 206 -10.28 -12.71 15.85
C PRO A 206 -9.57 -13.65 14.86
N ALA A 207 -8.86 -14.65 15.38
CA ALA A 207 -8.29 -15.69 14.54
C ALA A 207 -9.41 -16.57 13.95
N ALA A 208 -9.19 -17.18 12.78
CA ALA A 208 -10.19 -18.07 12.17
C ALA A 208 -10.48 -19.31 13.03
N GLN A 209 -9.50 -19.79 13.81
CA GLN A 209 -9.68 -20.93 14.71
C GLN A 209 -10.02 -20.48 16.14
N PRO A 210 -11.07 -21.03 16.77
CA PRO A 210 -11.41 -20.74 18.16
C PRO A 210 -10.22 -21.01 19.12
N GLY A 211 -9.94 -20.05 20.01
CA GLY A 211 -8.87 -20.16 21.00
C GLY A 211 -7.46 -19.82 20.49
N GLN A 212 -7.30 -19.55 19.18
CA GLN A 212 -6.05 -19.03 18.64
C GLN A 212 -5.98 -17.50 18.78
N VAL A 213 -4.80 -16.99 19.14
CA VAL A 213 -4.52 -15.55 19.19
C VAL A 213 -3.56 -15.22 18.06
N ARG A 214 -3.79 -14.11 17.37
CA ARG A 214 -2.89 -13.60 16.33
C ARG A 214 -1.59 -13.09 16.96
N ALA A 215 -0.45 -13.44 16.39
CA ALA A 215 0.86 -12.96 16.83
C ALA A 215 1.61 -12.25 15.69
N THR A 216 2.41 -11.23 16.01
CA THR A 216 3.18 -10.49 15.00
C THR A 216 4.20 -11.36 14.27
N ALA A 217 4.68 -12.44 14.91
CA ALA A 217 5.54 -13.44 14.30
C ALA A 217 4.88 -14.24 13.16
N ASP A 218 3.54 -14.22 13.07
CA ASP A 218 2.80 -14.85 11.98
C ASP A 218 2.72 -13.97 10.73
N LEU A 219 3.00 -12.66 10.85
CA LEU A 219 2.92 -11.74 9.73
C LEU A 219 4.11 -11.91 8.77
N VAL A 220 3.78 -11.84 7.49
CA VAL A 220 4.72 -11.74 6.37
C VAL A 220 4.40 -10.43 5.65
N ALA A 221 5.42 -9.59 5.49
CA ALA A 221 5.30 -8.29 4.83
C ALA A 221 6.09 -8.27 3.53
N TRP A 222 5.58 -7.53 2.55
CA TRP A 222 6.27 -7.20 1.31
C TRP A 222 6.32 -5.69 1.12
N LEU A 223 7.52 -5.18 0.84
CA LEU A 223 7.77 -3.78 0.52
C LEU A 223 7.81 -3.61 -1.00
N GLY A 224 6.97 -2.75 -1.54
CA GLY A 224 6.92 -2.52 -2.99
C GLY A 224 7.83 -1.40 -3.51
N PRO A 225 7.81 -1.14 -4.83
CA PRO A 225 8.57 -0.06 -5.45
C PRO A 225 8.23 1.30 -4.84
N CYS A 226 9.26 2.11 -4.55
CA CYS A 226 9.14 3.45 -3.98
C CYS A 226 10.34 4.31 -4.38
N ILE A 227 10.39 5.57 -3.96
CA ILE A 227 11.58 6.40 -4.22
C ILE A 227 12.79 5.86 -3.45
N GLY A 228 13.88 5.61 -4.19
CA GLY A 228 15.07 4.97 -3.65
C GLY A 228 15.95 5.89 -2.80
N PRO A 229 16.86 5.31 -2.00
CA PRO A 229 17.74 6.04 -1.09
C PRO A 229 18.77 6.92 -1.79
N THR A 230 18.92 6.84 -3.12
CA THR A 230 19.78 7.72 -3.91
C THR A 230 19.04 8.92 -4.51
N ALA A 231 17.71 8.95 -4.44
CA ALA A 231 16.86 9.97 -5.04
C ALA A 231 15.98 10.72 -4.03
N PHE A 232 15.74 10.13 -2.85
CA PHE A 232 14.85 10.73 -1.84
C PHE A 232 15.58 11.74 -0.95
N GLU A 233 15.91 12.90 -1.53
CA GLU A 233 16.40 14.04 -0.75
C GLU A 233 15.28 14.64 0.10
N VAL A 234 15.59 14.89 1.38
CA VAL A 234 14.71 15.46 2.40
C VAL A 234 15.46 16.48 3.27
N GLY A 235 14.71 17.37 3.95
CA GLY A 235 15.28 18.30 4.92
C GLY A 235 15.55 17.67 6.30
N PRO A 236 16.25 18.41 7.18
CA PRO A 236 16.55 17.96 8.54
C PRO A 236 15.30 17.67 9.38
N GLU A 237 14.17 18.31 9.07
CA GLU A 237 12.88 18.11 9.73
C GLU A 237 12.35 16.68 9.58
N VAL A 238 12.51 16.08 8.39
CA VAL A 238 12.07 14.71 8.13
C VAL A 238 12.91 13.74 8.96
N ARG A 239 14.24 13.90 8.96
CA ARG A 239 15.14 13.09 9.79
C ARG A 239 14.82 13.24 11.28
N ALA A 240 14.54 14.45 11.74
CA ALA A 240 14.19 14.72 13.13
C ALA A 240 12.91 13.98 13.55
N ALA A 241 11.87 13.97 12.70
CA ALA A 241 10.62 13.26 12.96
C ALA A 241 10.85 11.76 13.19
N PHE A 242 11.62 11.10 12.32
CA PHE A 242 11.96 9.68 12.50
C PHE A 242 12.77 9.42 13.77
N LEU A 243 13.77 10.26 14.05
CA LEU A 243 14.61 10.09 15.22
C LEU A 243 13.84 10.30 16.53
N ALA A 244 12.81 11.15 16.54
CA ALA A 244 11.95 11.38 17.70
C ALA A 244 11.15 10.14 18.09
N GLN A 245 10.73 9.32 17.12
CA GLN A 245 9.97 8.09 17.35
C GLN A 245 10.83 6.85 17.59
N ALA A 246 12.14 6.95 17.37
CA ALA A 246 12.99 5.76 17.25
C ALA A 246 13.28 4.99 18.54
N GLY A 247 13.14 5.60 19.71
CA GLY A 247 13.44 4.93 20.98
C GLY A 247 14.79 4.20 20.94
N ALA A 248 14.78 2.88 21.21
CA ALA A 248 15.96 2.02 21.17
C ALA A 248 16.60 1.87 19.77
N TRP A 249 15.89 2.18 18.69
CA TRP A 249 16.33 2.07 17.30
C TRP A 249 16.96 3.35 16.75
N ARG A 250 17.22 4.35 17.60
CA ARG A 250 17.69 5.69 17.17
C ARG A 250 18.95 5.66 16.32
N THR A 251 19.93 4.82 16.66
CA THR A 251 21.18 4.70 15.90
C THR A 251 20.93 4.13 14.50
N GLN A 252 20.20 3.01 14.41
CA GLN A 252 19.85 2.35 13.15
C GLN A 252 18.98 3.25 12.27
N THR A 253 18.06 3.99 12.89
CA THR A 253 17.22 5.00 12.22
C THR A 253 18.08 6.11 11.65
N GLY A 254 19.03 6.64 12.42
CA GLY A 254 19.98 7.66 11.97
C GLY A 254 20.82 7.21 10.77
N ALA A 255 21.18 5.92 10.72
CA ALA A 255 21.92 5.34 9.59
C ALA A 255 21.11 5.23 8.30
N GLN A 256 19.78 5.39 8.34
CA GLN A 256 18.93 5.45 7.14
C GLN A 256 18.92 6.84 6.47
N PHE A 257 19.71 7.78 6.98
CA PHE A 257 19.83 9.14 6.42
C PHE A 257 21.28 9.45 6.10
N THR A 258 21.61 9.52 4.82
CA THR A 258 22.94 9.91 4.35
C THR A 258 23.01 11.43 4.23
N PRO A 259 23.92 12.12 4.95
CA PRO A 259 24.05 13.57 4.85
C PRO A 259 24.37 14.04 3.43
N GLN A 260 23.84 15.20 3.05
CA GLN A 260 24.12 15.90 1.80
C GLN A 260 24.58 17.34 2.08
N PRO A 261 25.24 18.00 1.12
CA PRO A 261 25.53 19.43 1.21
C PRO A 261 24.27 20.27 1.53
N GLY A 262 24.45 21.41 2.20
CA GLY A 262 23.32 22.28 2.56
C GLY A 262 22.42 21.75 3.68
N GLY A 263 22.87 20.73 4.44
CA GLY A 263 22.13 20.20 5.59
C GLY A 263 20.94 19.31 5.23
N LYS A 264 20.86 18.86 3.98
CA LYS A 264 19.88 17.89 3.50
C LYS A 264 20.33 16.46 3.78
N PHE A 265 19.44 15.50 3.57
CA PHE A 265 19.71 14.08 3.70
C PHE A 265 19.09 13.31 2.55
N LEU A 266 19.76 12.25 2.10
CA LEU A 266 19.13 11.19 1.32
C LEU A 266 18.55 10.15 2.29
N ALA A 267 17.24 9.92 2.22
CA ALA A 267 16.53 9.04 3.15
C ALA A 267 16.21 7.67 2.54
N ASN A 268 16.42 6.61 3.30
CA ASN A 268 16.10 5.23 2.92
C ASN A 268 14.73 4.80 3.49
N LEU A 269 13.64 5.10 2.78
CA LEU A 269 12.29 4.69 3.18
C LEU A 269 12.11 3.18 3.42
N PRO A 270 12.54 2.26 2.52
CA PRO A 270 12.38 0.83 2.77
C PRO A 270 13.23 0.37 3.98
N GLY A 271 14.41 0.97 4.19
CA GLY A 271 15.20 0.73 5.41
C GLY A 271 14.48 1.16 6.68
N LEU A 272 13.85 2.34 6.69
CA LEU A 272 13.05 2.83 7.82
C LEU A 272 11.83 1.93 8.09
N ALA A 273 11.12 1.50 7.05
CA ALA A 273 10.00 0.58 7.18
C ALA A 273 10.40 -0.77 7.78
N ARG A 274 11.56 -1.32 7.39
CA ARG A 274 12.10 -2.56 7.97
C ARG A 274 12.38 -2.42 9.47
N LEU A 275 12.90 -1.26 9.92
CA LEU A 275 13.15 -1.00 11.34
C LEU A 275 11.83 -0.94 12.13
N TRP A 276 10.81 -0.28 11.61
CA TRP A 276 9.48 -0.21 12.23
C TRP A 276 8.80 -1.57 12.30
N LEU A 277 8.80 -2.34 11.22
CA LEU A 277 8.27 -3.70 11.24
C LEU A 277 9.00 -4.57 12.26
N ALA A 278 10.33 -4.51 12.30
CA ALA A 278 11.12 -5.23 13.30
C ALA A 278 10.79 -4.80 14.73
N ALA A 279 10.57 -3.50 14.97
CA ALA A 279 10.16 -2.99 16.28
C ALA A 279 8.80 -3.54 16.75
N THR A 280 7.89 -3.83 15.81
CA THR A 280 6.60 -4.52 16.12
C THR A 280 6.72 -6.03 16.29
N GLY A 281 7.89 -6.63 16.03
CA GLY A 281 8.11 -8.08 16.03
C GLY A 281 7.83 -8.77 14.68
N VAL A 282 7.49 -8.02 13.62
CA VAL A 282 7.36 -8.56 12.26
C VAL A 282 8.75 -8.70 11.65
N THR A 283 9.22 -9.94 11.53
CA THR A 283 10.59 -10.25 11.06
C THR A 283 10.65 -10.78 9.63
N ALA A 284 9.56 -11.33 9.10
CA ALA A 284 9.48 -11.82 7.73
C ALA A 284 9.14 -10.67 6.76
N VAL A 285 10.15 -9.89 6.36
CA VAL A 285 9.99 -8.71 5.48
C VAL A 285 10.74 -8.91 4.15
N HIS A 286 9.99 -8.95 3.06
CA HIS A 286 10.45 -9.26 1.70
C HIS A 286 10.29 -8.06 0.75
N GLY A 287 10.76 -8.20 -0.50
CA GLY A 287 10.66 -7.16 -1.52
C GLY A 287 11.74 -6.09 -1.39
N ASN A 288 11.37 -4.83 -1.68
CA ASN A 288 12.24 -3.68 -1.81
C ASN A 288 13.36 -3.62 -0.76
N ASP A 289 14.59 -3.76 -1.24
CA ASP A 289 15.84 -3.75 -0.48
C ASP A 289 16.57 -2.40 -0.56
N GLY A 290 15.95 -1.41 -1.21
CA GLY A 290 16.54 -0.09 -1.43
C GLY A 290 17.46 0.00 -2.66
N THR A 291 17.59 -1.07 -3.45
CA THR A 291 18.41 -1.04 -4.68
C THR A 291 17.73 -0.28 -5.82
N ALA A 292 18.52 0.06 -6.85
CA ALA A 292 18.06 0.85 -7.99
C ALA A 292 16.91 0.21 -8.79
N ALA A 293 16.74 -1.12 -8.74
CA ALA A 293 15.65 -1.82 -9.42
C ALA A 293 14.26 -1.47 -8.87
N TRP A 294 14.18 -1.01 -7.61
CA TRP A 294 12.95 -0.64 -6.92
C TRP A 294 12.64 0.85 -6.96
N CYS A 295 13.58 1.67 -7.43
CA CYS A 295 13.50 3.13 -7.36
C CYS A 295 12.53 3.69 -8.41
N THR A 296 11.41 4.28 -7.97
CA THR A 296 10.41 4.90 -8.86
C THR A 296 10.97 6.05 -9.69
N VAL A 297 11.87 6.85 -9.11
CA VAL A 297 12.58 7.93 -9.83
C VAL A 297 13.53 7.35 -10.88
N GLY A 298 14.33 6.35 -10.49
CA GLY A 298 15.42 5.79 -11.30
C GLY A 298 14.97 4.80 -12.40
N GLN A 299 13.71 4.39 -12.41
CA GLN A 299 13.14 3.44 -13.37
C GLN A 299 11.95 4.07 -14.13
N PRO A 300 12.17 5.11 -14.95
CA PRO A 300 11.11 5.87 -15.61
C PRO A 300 10.29 5.05 -16.61
N GLU A 301 10.85 3.99 -17.17
CA GLU A 301 10.13 3.09 -18.08
C GLU A 301 9.08 2.24 -17.35
N ARG A 302 9.31 1.95 -16.06
CA ARG A 302 8.47 1.05 -15.25
C ARG A 302 7.52 1.77 -14.31
N PHE A 303 7.91 2.94 -13.80
CA PHE A 303 7.20 3.59 -12.71
C PHE A 303 6.92 5.08 -12.97
N PHE A 304 5.72 5.52 -12.64
CA PHE A 304 5.45 6.93 -12.37
C PHE A 304 6.24 7.38 -11.14
N SER A 305 6.68 8.64 -11.15
CA SER A 305 7.31 9.26 -10.00
C SER A 305 6.87 10.70 -9.87
N TYR A 306 6.25 11.05 -8.73
CA TYR A 306 5.85 12.42 -8.47
C TYR A 306 7.07 13.36 -8.42
N ARG A 307 8.15 12.94 -7.76
CA ARG A 307 9.41 13.66 -7.61
C ARG A 307 10.03 14.00 -8.96
N ARG A 308 10.00 13.05 -9.91
CA ARG A 308 10.56 13.25 -11.24
C ARG A 308 9.62 14.03 -12.15
N ASP A 309 8.35 13.62 -12.20
CA ASP A 309 7.45 14.00 -13.29
C ASP A 309 6.65 15.27 -12.97
N GLN A 310 6.32 15.55 -11.70
CA GLN A 310 5.46 16.70 -11.37
C GLN A 310 6.07 18.03 -11.83
N GLN A 311 7.36 18.24 -11.56
CA GLN A 311 8.03 19.48 -11.94
C GLN A 311 8.34 19.52 -13.45
N ALA A 312 8.67 18.38 -14.05
CA ALA A 312 9.11 18.29 -15.44
C ALA A 312 7.93 18.30 -16.43
N LEU A 313 6.81 17.67 -16.07
CA LEU A 313 5.67 17.37 -16.95
C LEU A 313 4.35 17.96 -16.45
N GLY A 314 4.34 18.60 -15.28
CA GLY A 314 3.15 19.23 -14.67
C GLY A 314 2.19 18.27 -13.96
N ALA A 315 2.40 16.96 -14.10
CA ALA A 315 1.58 15.93 -13.48
C ALA A 315 2.37 14.61 -13.34
N SER A 316 1.84 13.67 -12.57
CA SER A 316 2.34 12.29 -12.49
C SER A 316 1.19 11.34 -12.23
N GLY A 317 1.12 10.22 -12.95
CA GLY A 317 0.17 9.14 -12.73
C GLY A 317 0.39 8.42 -11.40
N ARG A 318 -0.44 7.41 -11.13
CA ARG A 318 -0.32 6.53 -9.94
C ARG A 318 -0.33 5.07 -10.36
N MET A 319 0.64 4.32 -9.84
CA MET A 319 0.58 2.87 -9.74
C MET A 319 -0.23 2.47 -8.51
N CYS A 320 -0.52 1.18 -8.36
CA CYS A 320 -1.18 0.67 -7.17
C CYS A 320 -0.65 -0.72 -6.78
N ALA A 321 -0.48 -0.92 -5.47
CA ALA A 321 -0.23 -2.21 -4.85
C ALA A 321 -1.54 -2.81 -4.38
N TYR A 322 -1.72 -4.11 -4.60
CA TYR A 322 -2.95 -4.83 -4.31
C TYR A 322 -2.66 -6.13 -3.57
N ILE A 323 -3.54 -6.46 -2.64
CA ILE A 323 -3.55 -7.76 -1.96
C ILE A 323 -5.00 -8.18 -1.67
N TRP A 324 -5.29 -9.47 -1.88
CA TRP A 324 -6.62 -10.05 -1.63
C TRP A 324 -6.53 -11.53 -1.28
N LEU A 325 -7.63 -12.03 -0.71
CA LEU A 325 -7.86 -13.45 -0.50
C LEU A 325 -8.65 -14.02 -1.68
N GLN A 326 -8.17 -15.13 -2.23
CA GLN A 326 -8.97 -15.97 -3.12
C GLN A 326 -9.95 -16.81 -2.29
N ALA A 327 -11.16 -16.98 -2.82
CA ALA A 327 -12.10 -17.96 -2.28
C ALA A 327 -11.45 -19.35 -2.33
N ARG A 328 -11.57 -20.09 -1.24
CA ARG A 328 -11.07 -21.47 -1.12
C ARG A 328 -12.05 -22.46 -1.71
#